data_AF-A0A6G3ZC42-F1
#
_entry.id   AF-A0A6G3ZC42-F1
#
_cell.length_a   1.000
_cell.length_b   1.000
_cell.length_c   1.000
_cell.angle_alpha   90.00
_cell.angle_beta   90.00
_cell.angle_gamma   90.00
#
_symmetry.space_group_name_H-M   'P 1'
#
loop_
_entity.id
_entity.type
_entity.pdbx_description
1 polymer ?
#
loop_
_entity_poly.entity_id
_entity_poly.type
_entity_poly.pdbx_seq_one_letter_code
_entity_poly.pdbx_strand_id
1 'polypeptide(L)'
;MTYTMLEKAGKNVCALYQMPDVMQQQGQVPYWLSYVSVEDIDASTQKVATLGGAVLQEPCDVMESGRMSLIQDPTGAVFALWQPKQHIGADLVNEFGTFCWNELQTKDLETATQFYSGLFGWQTRTTKNALGGEYVEFLRGEHSGAGMIEIQADWGDVPPNWVVYFTVENCNATLEKAKALGGRVDMDPIELEDVGRFAIVQDPQGAYFTVIEMAGNAS
;
A
#
# COMPACT_ATOMS: atom_id res chain seq x y z
N MET A 1 19.81 14.08 2.23
CA MET A 1 18.58 13.27 2.20
C MET A 1 18.89 11.97 2.90
N THR A 2 18.26 11.73 4.05
CA THR A 2 18.44 10.47 4.80
C THR A 2 17.57 9.40 4.15
N TYR A 3 18.16 8.22 3.91
CA TYR A 3 17.45 7.02 3.51
C TYR A 3 17.78 5.93 4.52
N THR A 4 16.76 5.29 5.07
CA THR A 4 16.88 4.29 6.11
C THR A 4 16.17 3.03 5.63
N MET A 5 16.95 1.98 5.40
CA MET A 5 16.38 0.65 5.21
C MET A 5 16.02 0.08 6.58
N LEU A 6 14.76 -0.33 6.75
CA LEU A 6 14.30 -0.99 7.95
C LEU A 6 14.50 -2.50 7.79
N GLU A 7 15.10 -3.12 8.80
CA GLU A 7 15.43 -4.54 8.78
C GLU A 7 14.80 -5.29 9.97
N LYS A 8 14.41 -6.54 9.73
CA LYS A 8 14.06 -7.52 10.76
C LYS A 8 14.88 -8.78 10.55
N ALA A 9 15.59 -9.22 11.60
CA ALA A 9 16.47 -10.39 11.53
C ALA A 9 17.47 -10.35 10.35
N GLY A 10 18.01 -9.16 10.04
CA GLY A 10 18.97 -8.94 8.95
C GLY A 10 18.38 -9.02 7.54
N LYS A 11 17.04 -8.93 7.41
CA LYS A 11 16.32 -8.91 6.14
C LYS A 11 15.60 -7.58 5.95
N ASN A 12 15.63 -7.03 4.74
CA ASN A 12 14.96 -5.76 4.43
C ASN A 12 13.43 -5.94 4.47
N VAL A 13 12.70 -5.03 5.10
CA VAL A 13 11.23 -5.10 5.19
C VAL A 13 10.52 -3.92 4.53
N CYS A 14 11.06 -2.71 4.70
CA CYS A 14 10.60 -1.48 4.06
C CYS A 14 11.66 -0.40 4.25
N ALA A 15 11.42 0.80 3.71
CA ALA A 15 12.35 1.91 3.86
C ALA A 15 11.62 3.20 4.23
N LEU A 16 12.34 4.07 4.92
CA LEU A 16 11.94 5.45 5.18
C LEU A 16 12.95 6.36 4.51
N TYR A 17 12.48 7.48 3.97
CA TYR A 17 13.37 8.52 3.50
C TYR A 17 12.84 9.89 3.88
N GLN A 18 13.76 10.83 4.04
CA GLN A 18 13.41 12.21 4.28
C GLN A 18 12.72 12.79 3.05
N MET A 19 11.46 13.20 3.20
CA MET A 19 10.75 13.94 2.16
C MET A 19 11.56 15.20 1.78
N PRO A 20 11.87 15.42 0.49
CA PRO A 20 12.58 16.61 0.04
C PRO A 20 11.86 17.91 0.45
N ASP A 21 12.61 18.95 0.82
CA ASP A 21 12.06 20.23 1.30
C ASP A 21 11.09 20.87 0.29
N VAL A 22 11.32 20.70 -1.00
CA VAL A 22 10.45 21.22 -2.06
C VAL A 22 9.04 20.59 -1.98
N MET A 23 8.96 19.29 -1.71
CA MET A 23 7.68 18.58 -1.55
C MET A 23 6.95 19.04 -0.29
N GLN A 24 7.70 19.24 0.81
CA GLN A 24 7.14 19.78 2.06
C GLN A 24 6.59 21.21 1.86
N GLN A 25 7.32 22.07 1.15
CA GLN A 25 6.88 23.44 0.83
C GLN A 25 5.63 23.48 -0.06
N GLN A 26 5.39 22.42 -0.85
CA GLN A 26 4.18 22.24 -1.64
C GLN A 26 3.02 21.63 -0.83
N GLY A 27 3.21 21.43 0.48
CA GLY A 27 2.18 20.90 1.37
C GLY A 27 2.00 19.39 1.29
N GLN A 28 2.94 18.65 0.69
CA GLN A 28 2.91 17.19 0.80
C GLN A 28 3.12 16.78 2.25
N VAL A 29 2.29 15.85 2.69
CA VAL A 29 2.37 15.24 4.02
C VAL A 29 3.04 13.88 3.93
N PRO A 30 3.70 13.38 5.00
CA PRO A 30 4.27 12.04 5.03
C PRO A 30 3.22 10.96 4.71
N TYR A 31 3.61 9.95 3.94
CA TYR A 31 2.74 8.82 3.57
C TYR A 31 3.58 7.58 3.26
N TRP A 32 2.94 6.41 3.28
CA TRP A 32 3.51 5.16 2.79
C TRP A 32 3.23 5.01 1.29
N LEU A 33 4.28 4.78 0.49
CA LEU A 33 4.17 4.57 -0.95
C LEU A 33 4.27 3.07 -1.27
N SER A 34 3.24 2.52 -1.90
CA SER A 34 3.25 1.14 -2.38
C SER A 34 3.90 1.03 -3.76
N TYR A 35 4.67 -0.03 -3.96
CA TYR A 35 5.37 -0.32 -5.20
C TYR A 35 4.84 -1.61 -5.82
N VAL A 36 4.66 -1.62 -7.15
CA VAL A 36 4.34 -2.81 -7.93
C VAL A 36 5.53 -3.15 -8.81
N SER A 37 6.03 -4.38 -8.69
CA SER A 37 7.14 -4.84 -9.51
C SER A 37 6.72 -5.11 -10.95
N VAL A 38 7.51 -4.62 -11.91
CA VAL A 38 7.32 -4.83 -13.35
C VAL A 38 8.60 -5.30 -14.02
N GLU A 39 8.46 -6.07 -15.09
CA GLU A 39 9.61 -6.58 -15.85
C GLU A 39 10.27 -5.47 -16.68
N ASP A 40 9.46 -4.64 -17.34
CA ASP A 40 9.91 -3.50 -18.15
C ASP A 40 9.12 -2.25 -17.76
N ILE A 41 9.81 -1.34 -17.05
CA ILE A 41 9.21 -0.11 -16.55
C ILE A 41 8.87 0.89 -17.66
N ASP A 42 9.62 0.89 -18.76
CA ASP A 42 9.37 1.81 -19.87
C ASP A 42 8.10 1.38 -20.60
N ALA A 43 7.97 0.08 -20.89
CA ALA A 43 6.78 -0.48 -21.51
C ALA A 43 5.53 -0.34 -20.63
N SER A 44 5.64 -0.58 -19.32
CA SER A 44 4.54 -0.36 -18.38
C SER A 44 4.14 1.12 -18.29
N THR A 45 5.11 2.03 -18.18
CA THR A 45 4.84 3.48 -18.07
C THR A 45 4.16 4.01 -19.33
N GLN A 46 4.56 3.57 -20.53
CA GLN A 46 3.92 3.97 -21.79
C GLN A 46 2.43 3.61 -21.88
N LYS A 47 1.99 2.52 -21.21
CA LYS A 47 0.58 2.10 -21.19
C LYS A 47 -0.30 2.97 -20.29
N VAL A 48 0.28 3.62 -19.27
CA VAL A 48 -0.47 4.34 -18.22
C VAL A 48 -1.46 5.34 -18.80
N ALA A 49 -1.01 6.22 -19.70
CA ALA A 49 -1.87 7.23 -20.29
C ALA A 49 -2.99 6.62 -21.15
N THR A 50 -2.73 5.49 -21.82
CA THR A 50 -3.74 4.80 -22.65
C THR A 50 -4.84 4.15 -21.81
N LEU A 51 -4.55 3.89 -20.53
CA LEU A 51 -5.48 3.32 -19.55
C LEU A 51 -6.14 4.40 -18.67
N GLY A 52 -5.93 5.69 -18.98
CA GLY A 52 -6.52 6.82 -18.26
C GLY A 52 -5.77 7.27 -17.02
N GLY A 53 -4.61 6.68 -16.71
CA GLY A 53 -3.74 7.14 -15.62
C GLY A 53 -2.82 8.29 -16.06
N ALA A 54 -2.07 8.83 -15.10
CA ALA A 54 -1.05 9.85 -15.34
C ALA A 54 0.32 9.40 -14.83
N VAL A 55 1.37 9.74 -15.59
CA VAL A 55 2.76 9.56 -15.15
C VAL A 55 3.17 10.83 -14.41
N LEU A 56 3.31 10.73 -13.09
CA LEU A 56 3.74 11.85 -12.24
C LEU A 56 5.26 12.02 -12.26
N GLN A 57 6.00 10.92 -12.41
CA GLN A 57 7.44 10.91 -12.59
C GLN A 57 7.83 9.83 -13.58
N GLU A 58 8.52 10.23 -14.65
CA GLU A 58 9.05 9.32 -15.67
C GLU A 58 10.06 8.31 -15.09
N PRO A 59 10.27 7.16 -15.77
CA PRO A 59 11.20 6.15 -15.33
C PRO A 59 12.61 6.70 -15.11
N CYS A 60 13.16 6.44 -13.94
CA CYS A 60 14.51 6.85 -13.57
C CYS A 60 15.24 5.75 -12.79
N ASP A 61 16.57 5.74 -12.89
CA ASP A 61 17.41 4.84 -12.11
C ASP A 61 17.49 5.29 -10.65
N VAL A 62 17.31 4.34 -9.74
CA VAL A 62 17.59 4.52 -8.30
C VAL A 62 18.92 3.86 -8.01
N MET A 63 19.99 4.57 -8.37
CA MET A 63 21.36 4.05 -8.30
C MET A 63 21.45 2.65 -8.95
N GLU A 64 22.05 1.68 -8.24
CA GLU A 64 22.14 0.28 -8.67
C GLU A 64 20.96 -0.60 -8.17
N SER A 65 20.07 -0.03 -7.35
CA SER A 65 18.99 -0.77 -6.69
C SER A 65 17.91 -1.24 -7.68
N GLY A 66 17.51 -0.36 -8.59
CA GLY A 66 16.43 -0.62 -9.56
C GLY A 66 16.06 0.62 -10.36
N ARG A 67 14.90 0.56 -11.02
CA ARG A 67 14.28 1.72 -11.69
C ARG A 67 12.89 1.94 -11.12
N MET A 68 12.48 3.21 -11.00
CA MET A 68 11.14 3.56 -10.55
C MET A 68 10.46 4.59 -11.46
N SER A 69 9.12 4.59 -11.42
CA SER A 69 8.22 5.53 -12.09
C SER A 69 7.04 5.77 -11.16
N LEU A 70 6.60 7.03 -11.00
CA LEU A 70 5.50 7.37 -10.09
C LEU A 70 4.23 7.59 -10.91
N ILE A 71 3.17 6.86 -10.58
CA ILE A 71 1.95 6.79 -11.36
C ILE A 71 0.76 7.23 -10.50
N GLN A 72 -0.15 7.98 -11.11
CA GLN A 72 -1.50 8.19 -10.60
C GLN A 72 -2.48 7.38 -11.45
N ASP A 73 -3.32 6.57 -10.80
CA ASP A 73 -4.38 5.84 -11.51
C ASP A 73 -5.55 6.78 -11.90
N PRO A 74 -6.50 6.34 -12.74
CA PRO A 74 -7.58 7.19 -13.23
C PRO A 74 -8.54 7.67 -12.13
N THR A 75 -8.51 7.02 -10.96
CA THR A 75 -9.35 7.37 -9.81
C THR A 75 -8.63 8.37 -8.89
N GLY A 76 -7.32 8.51 -9.02
CA GLY A 76 -6.49 9.49 -8.31
C GLY A 76 -5.48 8.89 -7.35
N ALA A 77 -5.45 7.56 -7.16
CA ALA A 77 -4.52 6.92 -6.25
C ALA A 77 -3.10 6.92 -6.81
N VAL A 78 -2.12 7.21 -5.96
CA VAL A 78 -0.71 7.27 -6.34
C VAL A 78 0.01 6.00 -5.88
N PHE A 79 0.79 5.40 -6.79
CA PHE A 79 1.65 4.26 -6.51
C PHE A 79 2.90 4.32 -7.40
N ALA A 80 3.90 3.48 -7.12
CA ALA A 80 5.11 3.42 -7.92
C ALA A 80 5.26 2.09 -8.67
N LEU A 81 5.77 2.16 -9.89
CA LEU A 81 6.31 1.00 -10.59
C LEU A 81 7.76 0.78 -10.15
N TRP A 82 8.16 -0.47 -10.01
CA TRP A 82 9.52 -0.86 -9.65
C TRP A 82 10.05 -1.92 -10.62
N GLN A 83 11.12 -1.63 -11.34
CA GLN A 83 11.86 -2.67 -12.07
C GLN A 83 13.12 -3.02 -11.28
N PRO A 84 13.19 -4.23 -10.68
CA PRO A 84 14.26 -4.59 -9.76
C PRO A 84 15.61 -4.75 -10.48
N LYS A 85 16.69 -4.33 -9.80
CA LYS A 85 18.08 -4.67 -10.13
C LYS A 85 18.71 -5.37 -8.91
N GLN A 86 19.55 -4.68 -8.14
CA GLN A 86 20.16 -5.24 -6.92
C GLN A 86 19.18 -5.30 -5.73
N HIS A 87 18.07 -4.57 -5.80
CA HIS A 87 17.04 -4.55 -4.76
C HIS A 87 15.69 -4.99 -5.33
N ILE A 88 15.19 -6.12 -4.83
CA ILE A 88 13.93 -6.71 -5.28
C ILE A 88 12.70 -6.15 -4.56
N GLY A 89 12.90 -5.32 -3.52
CA GLY A 89 11.87 -4.94 -2.55
C GLY A 89 12.11 -5.63 -1.20
N ALA A 90 11.04 -5.98 -0.49
CA ALA A 90 11.13 -6.62 0.82
C ALA A 90 11.67 -8.07 0.70
N ASP A 91 12.64 -8.40 1.54
CA ASP A 91 13.18 -9.76 1.71
C ASP A 91 12.33 -10.60 2.68
N LEU A 92 11.53 -9.93 3.51
CA LEU A 92 10.67 -10.56 4.51
C LEU A 92 9.31 -9.87 4.57
N VAL A 93 8.26 -10.69 4.43
CA VAL A 93 6.85 -10.29 4.45
C VAL A 93 6.05 -11.33 5.22
N ASN A 94 4.83 -10.98 5.65
CA ASN A 94 3.87 -11.85 6.35
C ASN A 94 4.33 -12.38 7.72
N GLU A 95 5.40 -11.82 8.30
CA GLU A 95 5.79 -12.05 9.70
C GLU A 95 5.49 -10.82 10.56
N PHE A 96 5.29 -11.00 11.87
CA PHE A 96 5.05 -9.88 12.80
C PHE A 96 6.06 -8.73 12.63
N GLY A 97 5.54 -7.52 12.48
CA GLY A 97 6.30 -6.30 12.21
C GLY A 97 6.70 -6.10 10.75
N THR A 98 6.17 -6.90 9.81
CA THR A 98 6.47 -6.78 8.38
C THR A 98 5.21 -6.56 7.55
N PHE A 99 5.42 -6.08 6.32
CA PHE A 99 4.35 -5.92 5.32
C PHE A 99 3.60 -7.24 5.10
N CYS A 100 2.28 -7.19 5.02
CA CYS A 100 1.48 -8.38 4.69
C CYS A 100 0.36 -8.15 3.66
N TRP A 101 -0.10 -6.92 3.46
CA TRP A 101 -1.19 -6.63 2.53
C TRP A 101 -1.14 -5.21 1.98
N ASN A 102 -1.57 -5.05 0.73
CA ASN A 102 -1.86 -3.75 0.12
C ASN A 102 -3.34 -3.73 -0.25
N GLU A 103 -4.02 -2.63 0.07
CA GLU A 103 -5.42 -2.43 -0.26
C GLU A 103 -5.60 -1.08 -0.97
N LEU A 104 -6.19 -1.11 -2.15
CA LEU A 104 -6.60 0.11 -2.85
C LEU A 104 -7.96 0.56 -2.32
N GLN A 105 -8.02 1.79 -1.83
CA GLN A 105 -9.27 2.48 -1.56
C GLN A 105 -9.60 3.39 -2.75
N THR A 106 -10.76 3.22 -3.36
CA THR A 106 -11.17 4.01 -4.54
C THR A 106 -12.65 4.40 -4.49
N LYS A 107 -13.03 5.46 -5.22
CA LYS A 107 -14.43 5.85 -5.41
C LYS A 107 -15.08 5.12 -6.61
N ASP A 108 -14.31 4.37 -7.39
CA ASP A 108 -14.78 3.67 -8.58
C ASP A 108 -14.00 2.35 -8.77
N LEU A 109 -14.60 1.25 -8.30
CA LEU A 109 -14.04 -0.10 -8.38
C LEU A 109 -13.86 -0.58 -9.83
N GLU A 110 -14.76 -0.20 -10.72
CA GLU A 110 -14.76 -0.68 -12.11
C GLU A 110 -13.62 -0.03 -12.89
N THR A 111 -13.52 1.30 -12.82
CA THR A 111 -12.44 2.05 -13.50
C THR A 111 -11.07 1.63 -12.99
N ALA A 112 -10.91 1.47 -11.67
CA ALA A 112 -9.67 0.97 -11.09
C ALA A 112 -9.37 -0.47 -11.56
N THR A 113 -10.34 -1.37 -11.54
CA THR A 113 -10.17 -2.76 -12.03
C THR A 113 -9.64 -2.77 -13.47
N GLN A 114 -10.26 -2.00 -14.37
CA GLN A 114 -9.86 -1.93 -15.78
C GLN A 114 -8.41 -1.42 -15.92
N PHE A 115 -8.04 -0.39 -15.16
CA PHE A 115 -6.67 0.13 -15.16
C PHE A 115 -5.64 -0.90 -14.69
N TYR A 116 -5.82 -1.50 -13.52
CA TYR A 116 -4.85 -2.41 -12.93
C TYR A 116 -4.76 -3.75 -13.71
N SER A 117 -5.89 -4.29 -14.15
CA SER A 117 -5.90 -5.47 -15.03
C SER A 117 -5.28 -5.17 -16.40
N GLY A 118 -5.52 -3.99 -16.97
CA GLY A 118 -4.91 -3.58 -18.24
C GLY A 118 -3.40 -3.34 -18.16
N LEU A 119 -2.94 -2.77 -17.05
CA LEU A 119 -1.53 -2.43 -16.84
C LEU A 119 -0.69 -3.67 -16.49
N PHE A 120 -1.20 -4.53 -15.61
CA PHE A 120 -0.44 -5.65 -15.04
C PHE A 120 -0.87 -7.03 -15.53
N GLY A 121 -1.99 -7.13 -16.25
CA GLY A 121 -2.57 -8.42 -16.62
C GLY A 121 -3.15 -9.21 -15.44
N TRP A 122 -3.39 -8.55 -14.31
CA TRP A 122 -3.98 -9.18 -13.13
C TRP A 122 -5.43 -9.56 -13.36
N GLN A 123 -5.81 -10.74 -12.86
CA GLN A 123 -7.20 -11.15 -12.81
C GLN A 123 -7.83 -10.59 -11.53
N THR A 124 -9.16 -10.52 -11.48
CA THR A 124 -9.87 -10.11 -10.27
C THR A 124 -10.88 -11.14 -9.82
N ARG A 125 -11.12 -11.16 -8.51
CA ARG A 125 -12.22 -11.91 -7.89
C ARG A 125 -12.98 -10.99 -6.95
N THR A 126 -14.29 -10.85 -7.19
CA THR A 126 -15.16 -10.03 -6.35
C THR A 126 -15.93 -10.90 -5.36
N THR A 127 -15.90 -10.51 -4.09
CA THR A 127 -16.69 -11.09 -3.00
C THR A 127 -17.40 -9.98 -2.23
N LYS A 128 -18.16 -10.33 -1.19
CA LYS A 128 -18.72 -9.34 -0.26
C LYS A 128 -17.73 -9.14 0.89
N ASN A 129 -17.44 -7.88 1.22
CA ASN A 129 -16.64 -7.54 2.40
C ASN A 129 -17.49 -7.61 3.68
N ALA A 130 -16.83 -7.67 4.84
CA ALA A 130 -17.51 -7.72 6.14
C ALA A 130 -18.32 -6.44 6.48
N LEU A 131 -18.09 -5.36 5.74
CA LEU A 131 -18.80 -4.08 5.89
C LEU A 131 -20.01 -3.96 4.95
N GLY A 132 -20.40 -5.04 4.27
CA GLY A 132 -21.57 -5.09 3.38
C GLY A 132 -21.33 -4.57 1.95
N GLY A 133 -20.14 -4.06 1.65
CA GLY A 133 -19.71 -3.65 0.32
C GLY A 133 -19.08 -4.78 -0.50
N GLU A 134 -18.55 -4.43 -1.67
CA GLU A 134 -17.73 -5.35 -2.46
C GLU A 134 -16.27 -5.37 -1.97
N TYR A 135 -15.64 -6.53 -2.08
CA TYR A 135 -14.20 -6.71 -1.95
C TYR A 135 -13.66 -7.26 -3.27
N VAL A 136 -12.77 -6.53 -3.92
CA VAL A 136 -12.13 -6.98 -5.16
C VAL A 136 -10.71 -7.41 -4.84
N GLU A 137 -10.40 -8.67 -5.06
CA GLU A 137 -9.05 -9.20 -4.95
C GLU A 137 -8.33 -9.11 -6.30
N PHE A 138 -7.10 -8.59 -6.30
CA PHE A 138 -6.19 -8.70 -7.43
C PHE A 138 -5.40 -10.00 -7.36
N LEU A 139 -5.51 -10.81 -8.39
CA LEU A 139 -4.96 -12.15 -8.47
C LEU A 139 -3.75 -12.23 -9.41
N ARG A 140 -2.72 -12.96 -8.96
CA ARG A 140 -1.61 -13.45 -9.77
C ARG A 140 -1.68 -14.97 -9.81
N GLY A 141 -2.32 -15.52 -10.84
CA GLY A 141 -2.71 -16.92 -10.87
C GLY A 141 -3.79 -17.18 -9.81
N GLU A 142 -3.59 -18.17 -8.95
CA GLU A 142 -4.53 -18.47 -7.85
C GLU A 142 -4.25 -17.66 -6.57
N HIS A 143 -3.14 -16.92 -6.52
CA HIS A 143 -2.73 -16.16 -5.35
C HIS A 143 -3.28 -14.75 -5.36
N SER A 144 -3.93 -14.37 -4.26
CA SER A 144 -4.35 -13.00 -3.98
C SER A 144 -3.13 -12.17 -3.57
N GLY A 145 -2.90 -11.04 -4.25
CA GLY A 145 -1.73 -10.19 -4.06
C GLY A 145 -2.03 -8.81 -3.49
N ALA A 146 -3.29 -8.36 -3.61
CA ALA A 146 -3.79 -7.10 -3.11
C ALA A 146 -5.32 -7.11 -3.07
N GLY A 147 -5.90 -6.22 -2.27
CA GLY A 147 -7.34 -5.96 -2.21
C GLY A 147 -7.70 -4.61 -2.80
N MET A 148 -8.99 -4.41 -3.01
CA MET A 148 -9.57 -3.13 -3.36
C MET A 148 -10.98 -3.02 -2.77
N ILE A 149 -11.25 -1.86 -2.18
CA ILE A 149 -12.53 -1.50 -1.56
C ILE A 149 -13.01 -0.14 -2.02
N GLU A 150 -14.32 0.04 -1.96
CA GLU A 150 -14.96 1.31 -2.24
C GLU A 150 -14.86 2.25 -1.02
N ILE A 151 -14.46 3.49 -1.26
CA ILE A 151 -14.52 4.57 -0.27
C ILE A 151 -15.99 4.89 -0.04
N GLN A 152 -16.45 4.66 1.19
CA GLN A 152 -17.83 4.89 1.55
C GLN A 152 -18.11 6.37 1.83
N ALA A 153 -19.34 6.82 1.59
CA ALA A 153 -19.72 8.23 1.69
C ALA A 153 -19.57 8.81 3.11
N ASP A 154 -19.65 7.97 4.14
CA ASP A 154 -19.51 8.32 5.55
C ASP A 154 -18.04 8.41 6.00
N TRP A 155 -17.08 8.00 5.17
CA TRP A 155 -15.64 8.13 5.46
C TRP A 155 -15.11 9.56 5.27
N GLY A 156 -15.94 10.46 4.73
CA GLY A 156 -15.58 11.84 4.47
C GLY A 156 -14.78 12.01 3.17
N ASP A 157 -13.92 13.02 3.12
CA ASP A 157 -13.14 13.37 1.92
C ASP A 157 -11.82 12.60 1.85
N VAL A 158 -11.89 11.27 1.91
CA VAL A 158 -10.73 10.40 1.70
C VAL A 158 -10.43 10.35 0.20
N PRO A 159 -9.22 10.73 -0.26
CA PRO A 159 -8.82 10.56 -1.64
C PRO A 159 -8.52 9.08 -1.92
N PRO A 160 -8.67 8.60 -3.17
CA PRO A 160 -8.20 7.28 -3.54
C PRO A 160 -6.72 7.09 -3.21
N ASN A 161 -6.38 5.98 -2.57
CA ASN A 161 -5.04 5.73 -2.06
C ASN A 161 -4.78 4.24 -1.85
N TRP A 162 -3.50 3.85 -1.91
CA TRP A 162 -3.04 2.52 -1.51
C TRP A 162 -2.69 2.52 -0.03
N VAL A 163 -3.34 1.65 0.73
CA VAL A 163 -3.10 1.45 2.16
C VAL A 163 -2.23 0.22 2.38
N VAL A 164 -1.19 0.39 3.19
CA VAL A 164 -0.26 -0.68 3.57
C VAL A 164 -0.67 -1.30 4.91
N TYR A 165 -0.63 -2.62 4.99
CA TYR A 165 -0.88 -3.39 6.20
C TYR A 165 0.40 -4.02 6.71
N PHE A 166 0.67 -3.86 8.01
CA PHE A 166 1.71 -4.56 8.74
C PHE A 166 1.08 -5.57 9.68
N THR A 167 1.54 -6.82 9.64
CA THR A 167 1.02 -7.84 10.56
C THR A 167 1.59 -7.63 11.97
N VAL A 168 0.77 -7.83 12.99
CA VAL A 168 1.13 -7.68 14.40
C VAL A 168 0.65 -8.88 15.20
N GLU A 169 1.37 -9.17 16.28
CA GLU A 169 1.02 -10.27 17.19
C GLU A 169 -0.23 -9.96 18.01
N ASN A 170 -0.37 -8.71 18.44
CA ASN A 170 -1.51 -8.25 19.22
C ASN A 170 -1.86 -6.82 18.81
N CYS A 171 -3.06 -6.64 18.27
CA CYS A 171 -3.53 -5.37 17.75
C CYS A 171 -3.61 -4.32 18.87
N ASN A 172 -4.29 -4.64 19.98
CA ASN A 172 -4.48 -3.70 21.10
C ASN A 172 -3.15 -3.24 21.73
N ALA A 173 -2.23 -4.17 21.98
CA ALA A 173 -0.92 -3.83 22.54
C ALA A 173 -0.11 -2.94 21.59
N THR A 174 -0.22 -3.18 20.27
CA THR A 174 0.41 -2.33 19.26
C THR A 174 -0.17 -0.93 19.25
N LEU A 175 -1.50 -0.80 19.36
CA LEU A 175 -2.19 0.49 19.41
C LEU A 175 -1.80 1.30 20.64
N GLU A 176 -1.75 0.68 21.83
CA GLU A 176 -1.32 1.35 23.05
C GLU A 176 0.14 1.81 22.94
N LYS A 177 1.02 0.98 22.34
CA LYS A 177 2.40 1.37 22.06
C LYS A 177 2.48 2.54 21.07
N ALA A 178 1.69 2.52 20.00
CA ALA A 178 1.65 3.60 19.02
C ALA A 178 1.24 4.94 19.67
N LYS A 179 0.20 4.94 20.51
CA LYS A 179 -0.22 6.12 21.30
C LYS A 179 0.90 6.60 22.21
N ALA A 180 1.55 5.69 22.95
CA ALA A 180 2.65 6.04 23.86
C ALA A 180 3.87 6.67 23.14
N LEU A 181 4.06 6.36 21.85
CA LEU A 181 5.11 6.92 21.00
C LEU A 181 4.67 8.21 20.27
N GLY A 182 3.47 8.72 20.53
CA GLY A 182 2.94 9.95 19.93
C GLY A 182 2.15 9.77 18.65
N GLY A 183 1.85 8.53 18.25
CA GLY A 183 0.92 8.23 17.17
C GLY A 183 -0.54 8.40 17.59
N ARG A 184 -1.44 8.36 16.62
CA ARG A 184 -2.90 8.41 16.81
C ARG A 184 -3.56 7.16 16.25
N VAL A 185 -4.63 6.72 16.90
CA VAL A 185 -5.51 5.66 16.41
C VAL A 185 -6.77 6.34 15.91
N ASP A 186 -7.00 6.29 14.60
CA ASP A 186 -8.08 7.03 13.95
C ASP A 186 -9.37 6.23 13.81
N MET A 187 -9.25 4.90 13.85
CA MET A 187 -10.36 3.98 13.77
C MET A 187 -10.19 2.90 14.83
N ASP A 188 -11.23 2.66 15.62
CA ASP A 188 -11.27 1.53 16.53
C ASP A 188 -11.07 0.22 15.75
N PRO A 189 -10.39 -0.79 16.34
CA PRO A 189 -10.15 -2.02 15.63
C PRO A 189 -11.43 -2.69 15.11
N ILE A 190 -11.42 -3.05 13.83
CA ILE A 190 -12.50 -3.79 13.18
C ILE A 190 -12.13 -5.27 13.15
N GLU A 191 -13.04 -6.10 13.63
CA GLU A 191 -12.97 -7.56 13.53
C GLU A 191 -13.54 -8.00 12.18
N LEU A 192 -12.78 -8.80 11.45
CA LEU A 192 -13.16 -9.44 10.19
C LEU A 192 -13.18 -10.95 10.43
N GLU A 193 -14.36 -11.57 10.28
CA GLU A 193 -14.51 -13.01 10.40
C GLU A 193 -13.53 -13.74 9.47
N ASP A 194 -12.85 -14.76 10.00
CA ASP A 194 -11.82 -15.57 9.33
C ASP A 194 -10.57 -14.86 8.80
N VAL A 195 -10.48 -13.53 8.88
CA VAL A 195 -9.32 -12.74 8.42
C VAL A 195 -8.48 -12.26 9.61
N GLY A 196 -9.11 -11.66 10.61
CA GLY A 196 -8.42 -11.10 11.76
C GLY A 196 -8.96 -9.75 12.19
N ARG A 197 -8.13 -9.00 12.93
CA ARG A 197 -8.48 -7.72 13.52
C ARG A 197 -7.52 -6.63 13.06
N PHE A 198 -8.03 -5.58 12.45
CA PHE A 198 -7.18 -4.50 11.95
C PHE A 198 -7.56 -3.13 12.50
N ALA A 199 -6.61 -2.20 12.47
CA ALA A 199 -6.80 -0.81 12.91
C ALA A 199 -5.90 0.15 12.13
N ILE A 200 -6.40 1.37 11.91
CA ILE A 200 -5.67 2.43 11.21
C ILE A 200 -4.93 3.30 12.22
N VAL A 201 -3.63 3.48 11.98
CA VAL A 201 -2.71 4.24 12.82
C VAL A 201 -2.12 5.38 12.01
N GLN A 202 -2.04 6.55 12.62
CA GLN A 202 -1.22 7.65 12.13
C GLN A 202 0.05 7.76 12.98
N ASP A 203 1.22 7.80 12.35
CA ASP A 203 2.48 8.07 13.05
C ASP A 203 2.57 9.53 13.52
N PRO A 204 3.56 9.89 14.37
CA PRO A 204 3.68 11.27 14.86
C PRO A 204 4.07 12.30 13.79
N GLN A 205 4.37 11.86 12.56
CA GLN A 205 4.68 12.72 11.41
C GLN A 205 3.47 12.92 10.49
N GLY A 206 2.40 12.15 10.68
CA GLY A 206 1.15 12.25 9.94
C GLY A 206 0.92 11.12 8.93
N ALA A 207 1.84 10.17 8.77
CA ALA A 207 1.67 9.08 7.82
C ALA A 207 0.71 8.01 8.36
N TYR A 208 -0.24 7.61 7.52
CA TYR A 208 -1.21 6.56 7.81
C TYR A 208 -0.69 5.18 7.40
N PHE A 209 -0.92 4.18 8.23
CA PHE A 209 -0.74 2.77 7.91
C PHE A 209 -1.72 1.92 8.72
N THR A 210 -1.92 0.67 8.30
CA THR A 210 -2.80 -0.26 8.98
C THR A 210 -1.98 -1.34 9.69
N VAL A 211 -2.40 -1.71 10.90
CA VAL A 211 -1.91 -2.90 11.59
C VAL A 211 -2.98 -3.98 11.57
N ILE A 212 -2.59 -5.25 11.42
CA ILE A 212 -3.52 -6.37 11.42
C ILE A 212 -3.00 -7.56 12.23
N GLU A 213 -3.80 -8.00 13.19
CA GLU A 213 -3.65 -9.27 13.89
C GLU A 213 -4.42 -10.34 13.10
N MET A 214 -3.71 -11.26 12.45
CA MET A 214 -4.33 -12.27 11.59
C MET A 214 -5.04 -13.34 12.44
N ALA A 215 -6.25 -13.74 12.03
CA ALA A 215 -6.95 -14.86 12.62
C ALA A 215 -6.11 -16.14 12.43
N GLY A 216 -5.91 -16.90 13.51
CA GLY A 216 -5.16 -18.17 13.46
C GLY A 216 -3.67 -18.10 13.79
N ASN A 217 -3.12 -16.93 14.14
CA ASN A 217 -1.76 -16.81 14.68
C ASN A 217 -1.65 -17.09 16.20
N ALA A 218 -2.52 -17.95 16.74
CA ALA A 218 -2.25 -18.60 18.01
C ALA A 218 -1.20 -19.68 17.75
N SER A 219 0.06 -19.34 17.95
CA SER A 219 1.16 -20.31 18.06
C SER A 219 0.87 -21.36 19.14
#